data_AF-A0A9P5HEY7-F1
#
_entry.id   AF-A0A9P5HEY7-F1
#
_cell.length_a   1.000
_cell.length_b   1.000
_cell.length_c   1.000
_cell.angle_alpha   90.00
_cell.angle_beta   90.00
_cell.angle_gamma   90.00
#
_symmetry.space_group_name_H-M   'P 1'
#
loop_
_entity.id
_entity.type
_entity.pdbx_description
1 polymer ?
#
loop_
_entity_poly.entity_id
_entity_poly.type
_entity_poly.pdbx_seq_one_letter_code
_entity_poly.pdbx_strand_id
1 'polypeptide(L)'
;MEAVLNFENFRLAPSIDAQATSTLLRPNPKLEYALANSAAKGLPPISVLPLAGQYLSILTQLIGAKSVLEVGTLGGYSSICFAEAGAKVTSIEIDPKHRDTALENVQGLDVEVILGAALDVLPKLADEGRQFDMVFIDADMDDQLEQFDWAVKLTRPNGSDQKHIDKVKALCRDINNQQSVSRINAYRGIRYAQAPVGDLRWKAPAPIKYEKTSKNTVINATVAGPACYQSTAGWRTQANVTLIQDEDCLLLDIQTPSNPNSKKLPVLVLIHGGGALGFLAGDDIDQDGTSNAGLLDQRAALEWIRSNIKYFGGDPSKITITGSSAGGSSVTMQMIMYGGSKNPPFQAAIPEFPWWTPIYETEWVNQQYAGFLDAANCSSLRCLRNLPIADIQAATRASTVTAYLAKQYAYGTFYWGPVIDGNIIRANPEEEFRDGHITKVPVLVDRNFDEGFIFSNTSVKGEDEVVSDFAALWHDSNGYFADIALALYPESKYNTSHLDDLPVYQLLKEAAQAVAEVGMPAYKLVFNSGYQFHSATGYFIYSNYTNADGSRTTQGASIPGNATLATLVRNYLISFTLFQDPNTLEVDDISAPTWPKYSPEKPEIMPL
;
A
#
# COMPACT_ATOMS: atom_id res chain seq x y z
N MET A 1 11.06 28.45 2.49
CA MET A 1 11.08 28.10 1.05
C MET A 1 9.63 27.88 0.66
N GLU A 2 9.06 28.76 -0.14
CA GLU A 2 7.66 28.68 -0.57
C GLU A 2 7.43 27.37 -1.36
N ALA A 3 6.37 26.66 -1.01
CA ALA A 3 6.01 25.38 -1.62
C ALA A 3 5.75 25.57 -3.12
N VAL A 4 6.60 24.98 -3.96
CA VAL A 4 6.54 25.10 -5.43
C VAL A 4 5.33 24.36 -6.02
N LEU A 5 4.63 23.52 -5.25
CA LEU A 5 3.46 22.77 -5.69
C LEU A 5 2.27 22.98 -4.75
N ASN A 6 1.45 23.98 -5.07
CA ASN A 6 0.12 24.22 -4.49
C ASN A 6 -0.94 23.64 -5.46
N PHE A 7 -2.01 23.03 -4.93
CA PHE A 7 -3.16 22.57 -5.74
C PHE A 7 -3.79 23.72 -6.56
N GLU A 8 -3.71 24.96 -6.08
CA GLU A 8 -4.08 26.15 -6.87
C GLU A 8 -3.14 26.36 -8.07
N ASN A 9 -1.84 26.04 -7.97
CA ASN A 9 -0.92 26.14 -9.11
C ASN A 9 -1.29 25.15 -10.22
N PHE A 10 -1.76 23.95 -9.88
CA PHE A 10 -2.26 22.98 -10.87
C PHE A 10 -3.55 23.47 -11.55
N ARG A 11 -4.45 24.10 -10.80
CA ARG A 11 -5.67 24.70 -11.35
C ARG A 11 -5.37 25.90 -12.25
N LEU A 12 -4.34 26.66 -11.91
CA LEU A 12 -3.88 27.83 -12.66
C LEU A 12 -2.93 27.48 -13.80
N ALA A 13 -2.30 26.30 -13.82
CA ALA A 13 -1.30 25.93 -14.82
C ALA A 13 -1.78 26.13 -16.27
N PRO A 14 -2.99 25.72 -16.69
CA PRO A 14 -3.48 26.00 -18.04
C PRO A 14 -3.63 27.49 -18.33
N SER A 15 -4.02 28.29 -17.33
CA SER A 15 -4.16 29.75 -17.47
C SER A 15 -2.82 30.47 -17.51
N ILE A 16 -1.84 30.00 -16.74
CA ILE A 16 -0.47 30.52 -16.71
C ILE A 16 0.24 30.14 -18.00
N ASP A 17 0.10 28.91 -18.48
CA ASP A 17 0.66 28.47 -19.76
C ASP A 17 0.03 29.22 -20.93
N ALA A 18 -1.28 29.45 -20.92
CA ALA A 18 -1.95 30.28 -21.93
C ALA A 18 -1.46 31.73 -21.89
N GLN A 19 -1.31 32.31 -20.69
CA GLN A 19 -0.81 33.67 -20.52
C GLN A 19 0.66 33.77 -20.96
N ALA A 20 1.53 32.86 -20.52
CA ALA A 20 2.92 32.78 -20.91
C ALA A 20 3.07 32.55 -22.41
N THR A 21 2.27 31.67 -23.01
CA THR A 21 2.23 31.45 -24.47
C THR A 21 1.86 32.73 -25.20
N SER A 22 0.76 33.40 -24.81
CA SER A 22 0.32 34.65 -25.45
C SER A 22 1.28 35.83 -25.26
N THR A 23 2.09 35.81 -24.19
CA THR A 23 3.02 36.91 -23.86
C THR A 23 4.41 36.69 -24.44
N LEU A 24 4.91 35.44 -24.42
CA LEU A 24 6.30 35.10 -24.71
C LEU A 24 6.51 34.55 -26.12
N LEU A 25 5.50 33.89 -26.69
CA LEU A 25 5.62 33.28 -28.01
C LEU A 25 5.16 34.25 -29.10
N ARG A 26 5.93 34.29 -30.19
CA ARG A 26 5.53 34.97 -31.41
C ARG A 26 4.74 33.99 -32.28
N PRO A 27 3.72 34.44 -33.02
CA PRO A 27 3.04 33.60 -34.00
C PRO A 27 4.03 32.97 -34.96
N ASN A 28 3.91 31.67 -35.18
CA ASN A 28 4.73 30.91 -36.12
C ASN A 28 3.81 30.12 -37.04
N PRO A 29 3.56 30.61 -38.28
CA PRO A 29 2.65 29.99 -39.22
C PRO A 29 3.01 28.54 -39.57
N LYS A 30 4.29 28.17 -39.49
CA LYS A 30 4.74 26.80 -39.80
C LYS A 30 4.43 25.83 -38.67
N LEU A 31 4.65 26.25 -37.41
CA LEU A 31 4.25 25.46 -36.23
C LEU A 31 2.72 25.35 -36.12
N GLU A 32 1.98 26.43 -36.40
CA GLU A 32 0.52 26.42 -36.47
C GLU A 32 0.01 25.47 -37.58
N TYR A 33 0.62 25.53 -38.76
CA TYR A 33 0.31 24.60 -39.86
C TYR A 33 0.59 23.15 -39.47
N ALA A 34 1.73 22.87 -38.82
CA ALA A 34 2.09 21.51 -38.43
C ALA A 34 1.08 20.90 -37.45
N LEU A 35 0.60 21.67 -36.46
CA LEU A 35 -0.46 21.24 -35.55
C LEU A 35 -1.79 21.02 -36.28
N ALA A 36 -2.18 21.95 -37.16
CA ALA A 36 -3.42 21.85 -37.92
C ALA A 36 -3.42 20.65 -38.90
N ASN A 37 -2.32 20.43 -39.62
CA ASN A 37 -2.16 19.30 -40.55
C ASN A 37 -2.13 17.96 -39.79
N SER A 38 -1.43 17.91 -38.65
CA SER A 38 -1.40 16.72 -37.78
C SER A 38 -2.81 16.37 -37.28
N ALA A 39 -3.57 17.36 -36.82
CA ALA A 39 -4.96 17.17 -36.41
C ALA A 39 -5.86 16.72 -37.58
N ALA A 40 -5.74 17.34 -38.75
CA ALA A 40 -6.51 17.00 -39.95
C ALA A 40 -6.25 15.55 -40.42
N LYS A 41 -5.05 15.04 -40.19
CA LYS A 41 -4.67 13.66 -40.48
C LYS A 41 -4.96 12.69 -39.33
N GLY A 42 -5.51 13.17 -38.22
CA GLY A 42 -5.87 12.34 -37.06
C GLY A 42 -4.65 11.76 -36.35
N LEU A 43 -3.60 12.56 -36.17
CA LEU A 43 -2.52 12.28 -35.22
C LEU A 43 -2.99 12.64 -33.79
N PRO A 44 -2.49 11.95 -32.76
CA PRO A 44 -2.84 12.28 -31.38
C PRO A 44 -2.30 13.67 -30.99
N PRO A 45 -3.02 14.44 -30.15
CA PRO A 45 -2.65 15.81 -29.77
C PRO A 45 -1.58 15.84 -28.65
N ILE A 46 -0.51 15.08 -28.84
CA ILE A 46 0.58 14.89 -27.87
C ILE A 46 1.90 15.53 -28.33
N SER A 47 1.84 16.44 -29.30
CA SER A 47 3.00 17.21 -29.75
C SER A 47 3.61 18.01 -28.61
N VAL A 48 4.92 18.28 -28.70
CA VAL A 48 5.63 19.20 -27.81
C VAL A 48 4.87 20.52 -27.66
N LEU A 49 4.63 20.94 -26.41
CA LEU A 49 3.91 22.17 -26.10
C LEU A 49 4.65 23.40 -26.66
N PRO A 50 3.95 24.48 -27.06
CA PRO A 50 4.58 25.63 -27.69
C PRO A 50 5.74 26.27 -26.91
N LEU A 51 5.60 26.42 -25.58
CA LEU A 51 6.67 26.96 -24.72
C LEU A 51 7.88 26.02 -24.64
N ALA A 52 7.65 24.70 -24.62
CA ALA A 52 8.72 23.71 -24.65
C ALA A 52 9.45 23.72 -26.01
N GLY A 53 8.72 23.86 -27.12
CA GLY A 53 9.31 24.04 -28.45
C GLY A 53 10.21 25.27 -28.54
N GLN A 54 9.77 26.40 -28.00
CA GLN A 54 10.60 27.62 -27.93
C GLN A 54 11.84 27.42 -27.07
N TYR A 55 11.71 26.71 -25.94
CA TYR A 55 12.84 26.35 -25.10
C TYR A 55 13.86 25.49 -25.86
N LEU A 56 13.41 24.48 -26.63
CA LEU A 56 14.28 23.67 -27.48
C LEU A 56 15.03 24.51 -28.52
N SER A 57 14.36 25.46 -29.18
CA SER A 57 15.02 26.38 -30.11
C SER A 57 16.11 27.23 -29.42
N ILE A 58 15.81 27.78 -28.24
CA ILE A 58 16.77 28.58 -27.46
C ILE A 58 17.96 27.71 -27.04
N LEU A 59 17.70 26.51 -26.53
CA LEU A 59 18.75 25.59 -26.08
C LEU A 59 19.68 25.23 -27.23
N THR A 60 19.12 24.92 -28.40
CA THR A 60 19.86 24.61 -29.64
C THR A 60 20.79 25.76 -30.04
N GLN A 61 20.31 26.99 -29.95
CA GLN A 61 21.11 28.18 -30.25
C GLN A 61 22.20 28.44 -29.20
N LEU A 62 21.88 28.29 -27.91
CA LEU A 62 22.81 28.54 -26.80
C LEU A 62 23.99 27.58 -26.81
N ILE A 63 23.75 26.30 -27.10
CA ILE A 63 24.82 25.30 -27.21
C ILE A 63 25.51 25.35 -28.59
N GLY A 64 25.00 26.15 -29.52
CA GLY A 64 25.53 26.26 -30.88
C GLY A 64 25.39 24.98 -31.71
N ALA A 65 24.39 24.14 -31.41
CA ALA A 65 24.19 22.86 -32.08
C ALA A 65 23.93 23.06 -33.58
N LYS A 66 24.70 22.35 -34.40
CA LYS A 66 24.55 22.35 -35.87
C LYS A 66 23.91 21.06 -36.37
N SER A 67 23.93 20.02 -35.55
CA SER A 67 23.35 18.71 -35.82
C SER A 67 22.57 18.21 -34.61
N VAL A 68 21.29 17.90 -34.80
CA VAL A 68 20.38 17.39 -33.77
C VAL A 68 19.89 16.01 -34.19
N LEU A 69 19.98 15.04 -33.29
CA LEU A 69 19.27 13.77 -33.38
C LEU A 69 18.00 13.84 -32.54
N GLU A 70 16.87 13.48 -33.13
CA GLU A 70 15.57 13.41 -32.48
C GLU A 70 15.05 11.97 -32.50
N VAL A 71 14.47 11.51 -31.39
CA VAL A 71 13.79 10.23 -31.28
C VAL A 71 12.35 10.49 -30.88
N GLY A 72 11.39 10.17 -31.76
CA GLY A 72 9.97 10.51 -31.60
C GLY A 72 9.67 11.86 -32.24
N THR A 73 9.16 11.86 -33.47
CA THR A 73 8.87 13.11 -34.21
C THR A 73 7.38 13.46 -34.16
N LEU A 74 6.51 12.44 -34.07
CA LEU A 74 5.07 12.53 -34.19
C LEU A 74 4.61 13.25 -35.47
N GLY A 75 4.45 14.58 -35.41
CA GLY A 75 4.05 15.44 -36.53
C GLY A 75 5.14 16.41 -36.98
N GLY A 76 6.36 16.31 -36.45
CA GLY A 76 7.51 17.15 -36.81
C GLY A 76 7.55 18.52 -36.13
N TYR A 77 6.77 18.75 -35.06
CA TYR A 77 6.70 20.06 -34.38
C TYR A 77 8.07 20.46 -33.79
N SER A 78 8.68 19.56 -33.00
CA SER A 78 10.02 19.76 -32.43
C SER A 78 11.11 19.82 -33.50
N SER A 79 10.98 19.03 -34.58
CA SER A 79 11.92 19.08 -35.71
C SER A 79 11.92 20.46 -36.39
N ILE A 80 10.75 21.10 -36.53
CA ILE A 80 10.65 22.49 -37.00
C ILE A 80 11.39 23.43 -36.04
N CYS A 81 11.15 23.31 -34.73
CA CYS A 81 11.82 24.12 -33.71
C CYS A 81 13.35 24.04 -33.78
N PHE A 82 13.90 22.84 -33.96
CA PHE A 82 15.34 22.62 -34.11
C PHE A 82 15.88 23.16 -35.44
N ALA A 83 15.18 22.93 -36.55
CA ALA A 83 15.62 23.36 -37.86
C ALA A 83 15.57 24.89 -38.02
N GLU A 84 14.52 25.54 -37.52
CA GLU A 84 14.43 27.01 -37.52
C GLU A 84 15.44 27.66 -36.57
N ALA A 85 15.91 26.93 -35.54
CA ALA A 85 17.03 27.33 -34.70
C ALA A 85 18.40 27.21 -35.42
N GLY A 86 18.44 26.65 -36.64
CA GLY A 86 19.61 26.58 -37.50
C GLY A 86 20.38 25.26 -37.42
N ALA A 87 19.78 24.20 -36.88
CA ALA A 87 20.37 22.86 -36.87
C ALA A 87 19.87 22.00 -38.04
N LYS A 88 20.73 21.11 -38.52
CA LYS A 88 20.31 19.97 -39.33
C LYS A 88 19.72 18.90 -38.42
N VAL A 89 18.51 18.46 -38.69
CA VAL A 89 17.79 17.50 -37.84
C VAL A 89 17.76 16.13 -38.49
N THR A 90 18.04 15.11 -37.71
CA THR A 90 17.77 13.71 -38.07
C THR A 90 16.83 13.15 -37.04
N SER A 91 15.62 12.86 -37.46
CA SER A 91 14.56 12.37 -36.59
C SER A 91 14.26 10.91 -36.87
N ILE A 92 13.93 10.16 -35.84
CA ILE A 92 13.52 8.76 -35.92
C ILE A 92 12.07 8.67 -35.49
N GLU A 93 11.22 8.09 -36.34
CA GLU A 93 9.80 7.90 -36.06
C GLU A 93 9.42 6.44 -36.33
N ILE A 94 8.70 5.83 -35.39
CA ILE A 94 8.32 4.42 -35.48
C ILE A 94 7.05 4.23 -36.30
N ASP A 95 6.11 5.18 -36.22
CA ASP A 95 4.83 5.09 -36.90
C ASP A 95 4.91 5.70 -38.32
N PRO A 96 4.59 4.93 -39.38
CA PRO A 96 4.65 5.41 -40.75
C PRO A 96 3.76 6.64 -41.02
N LYS A 97 2.57 6.72 -40.41
CA LYS A 97 1.62 7.82 -40.59
C LYS A 97 2.12 9.09 -39.93
N HIS A 98 2.71 8.97 -38.75
CA HIS A 98 3.40 10.06 -38.05
C HIS A 98 4.55 10.60 -38.91
N ARG A 99 5.43 9.68 -39.35
CA ARG A 99 6.58 10.00 -40.22
C ARG A 99 6.16 10.73 -41.49
N ASP A 100 5.16 10.21 -42.21
CA ASP A 100 4.69 10.80 -43.47
C ASP A 100 4.07 12.20 -43.25
N THR A 101 3.37 12.40 -42.12
CA THR A 101 2.84 13.71 -41.75
C THR A 101 3.94 14.70 -41.38
N ALA A 102 4.95 14.24 -40.65
CA ALA A 102 6.12 15.04 -40.30
C ALA A 102 6.89 15.49 -41.54
N LEU A 103 7.10 14.61 -42.53
CA LEU A 103 7.77 14.95 -43.79
C LEU A 103 7.07 16.09 -44.55
N GLU A 104 5.73 16.13 -44.53
CA GLU A 104 4.99 17.25 -45.11
C GLU A 104 5.18 18.55 -44.31
N ASN A 105 5.13 18.46 -42.98
CA ASN A 105 5.23 19.62 -42.10
C ASN A 105 6.62 20.27 -42.11
N VAL A 106 7.68 19.47 -42.25
CA VAL A 106 9.07 19.94 -42.27
C VAL A 106 9.55 20.35 -43.66
N GLN A 107 8.67 20.37 -44.68
CA GLN A 107 9.06 20.68 -46.05
C GLN A 107 9.79 22.04 -46.14
N GLY A 108 10.94 22.03 -46.84
CA GLY A 108 11.80 23.19 -47.00
C GLY A 108 12.71 23.50 -45.79
N LEU A 109 12.79 22.59 -44.80
CA LEU A 109 13.75 22.63 -43.70
C LEU A 109 14.82 21.54 -43.88
N ASP A 110 15.98 21.70 -43.23
CA ASP A 110 17.05 20.69 -43.23
C ASP A 110 16.75 19.58 -42.20
N VAL A 111 15.72 18.79 -42.50
CA VAL A 111 15.22 17.71 -41.65
C VAL A 111 15.15 16.41 -42.45
N GLU A 112 15.79 15.37 -41.92
CA GLU A 112 15.65 13.98 -42.35
C GLU A 112 14.77 13.25 -41.33
N VAL A 113 13.78 12.48 -41.79
CA VAL A 113 12.94 11.64 -40.91
C VAL A 113 13.05 10.17 -41.33
N ILE A 114 13.65 9.36 -40.46
CA ILE A 114 13.92 7.93 -40.66
C ILE A 114 12.79 7.12 -40.03
N LEU A 115 12.20 6.22 -40.82
CA LEU A 115 11.18 5.29 -40.34
C LEU A 115 11.83 4.07 -39.68
N GLY A 116 11.51 3.79 -38.42
CA GLY A 116 11.93 2.59 -37.72
C GLY A 116 11.93 2.73 -36.20
N ALA A 117 12.06 1.62 -35.49
CA ALA A 117 12.26 1.65 -34.04
C ALA A 117 13.63 2.26 -33.71
N ALA A 118 13.67 3.11 -32.68
CA ALA A 118 14.89 3.84 -32.29
C ALA A 118 16.08 2.88 -32.07
N LEU A 119 15.86 1.79 -31.34
CA LEU A 119 16.91 0.82 -31.02
C LEU A 119 17.42 0.02 -32.23
N ASP A 120 16.69 0.01 -33.35
CA ASP A 120 17.15 -0.57 -34.62
C ASP A 120 17.90 0.44 -35.50
N VAL A 121 17.62 1.73 -35.34
CA VAL A 121 18.16 2.81 -36.17
C VAL A 121 19.43 3.40 -35.54
N LEU A 122 19.44 3.65 -34.23
CA LEU A 122 20.55 4.25 -33.51
C LEU A 122 21.90 3.52 -33.70
N PRO A 123 21.98 2.17 -33.66
CA PRO A 123 23.22 1.46 -33.94
C PRO A 123 23.73 1.68 -35.37
N LYS A 124 22.83 1.74 -36.35
CA LYS A 124 23.19 1.94 -37.76
C LYS A 124 23.76 3.34 -37.99
N LEU A 125 23.17 4.36 -37.37
CA LEU A 125 23.71 5.72 -37.41
C LEU A 125 25.13 5.77 -36.80
N ALA A 126 25.39 5.00 -35.75
CA ALA A 126 26.72 4.89 -35.16
C ALA A 126 27.71 4.17 -36.09
N ASP A 127 27.29 3.08 -36.73
CA ASP A 127 28.10 2.33 -37.70
C ASP A 127 28.44 3.17 -38.95
N GLU A 128 27.55 4.08 -39.33
CA GLU A 128 27.78 5.09 -40.38
C GLU A 128 28.74 6.23 -39.94
N GLY A 129 29.18 6.22 -38.67
CA GLY A 129 30.04 7.25 -38.10
C GLY A 129 29.34 8.59 -37.86
N ARG A 130 27.99 8.60 -37.79
CA ARG A 130 27.23 9.83 -37.51
C ARG A 130 27.45 10.26 -36.06
N GLN A 131 27.55 11.57 -35.88
CA GLN A 131 27.74 12.23 -34.59
C GLN A 131 26.95 13.53 -34.57
N PHE A 132 26.34 13.82 -33.42
CA PHE A 132 25.42 14.93 -33.22
C PHE A 132 25.89 15.86 -32.11
N ASP A 133 25.51 17.12 -32.19
CA ASP A 133 25.84 18.13 -31.16
C ASP A 133 24.81 18.11 -30.02
N MET A 134 23.59 17.62 -30.32
CA MET A 134 22.50 17.47 -29.37
C MET A 134 21.64 16.26 -29.74
N VAL A 135 21.13 15.56 -28.73
CA VAL A 135 20.14 14.49 -28.88
C VAL A 135 18.92 14.83 -28.05
N PHE A 136 17.74 14.72 -28.65
CA PHE A 136 16.43 14.92 -28.02
C PHE A 136 15.63 13.61 -28.12
N ILE A 137 15.09 13.16 -26.99
CA ILE A 137 14.32 11.92 -26.90
C ILE A 137 12.92 12.29 -26.39
N ASP A 138 11.93 12.17 -27.27
CA ASP A 138 10.50 12.38 -27.04
C ASP A 138 9.74 11.09 -27.40
N ALA A 139 10.17 9.99 -26.77
CA ALA A 139 9.69 8.64 -27.04
C ALA A 139 9.27 7.93 -25.74
N ASP A 140 8.51 6.84 -25.90
CA ASP A 140 7.91 6.05 -24.82
C ASP A 140 8.93 5.58 -23.76
N MET A 141 8.47 5.52 -22.51
CA MET A 141 9.30 5.46 -21.30
C MET A 141 10.00 4.11 -21.08
N ASP A 142 9.54 3.04 -21.71
CA ASP A 142 10.06 1.69 -21.47
C ASP A 142 11.51 1.51 -21.99
N ASP A 143 11.84 2.15 -23.13
CA ASP A 143 13.14 1.99 -23.81
C ASP A 143 14.10 3.19 -23.63
N GLN A 144 13.70 4.24 -22.90
CA GLN A 144 14.45 5.50 -22.82
C GLN A 144 15.89 5.35 -22.30
N LEU A 145 16.17 4.39 -21.42
CA LEU A 145 17.52 4.18 -20.89
C LEU A 145 18.50 3.70 -21.97
N GLU A 146 18.04 2.78 -22.83
CA GLU A 146 18.86 2.21 -23.90
C GLU A 146 19.04 3.23 -25.02
N GLN A 147 17.99 4.00 -25.32
CA GLN A 147 18.07 5.16 -26.21
C GLN A 147 19.02 6.23 -25.68
N PHE A 148 19.02 6.50 -24.36
CA PHE A 148 19.95 7.43 -23.72
C PHE A 148 21.40 6.96 -23.82
N ASP A 149 21.67 5.66 -23.61
CA ASP A 149 23.01 5.11 -23.78
C ASP A 149 23.53 5.27 -25.22
N TRP A 150 22.64 5.11 -26.21
CA TRP A 150 22.96 5.41 -27.60
C TRP A 150 23.13 6.91 -27.87
N ALA A 151 22.28 7.75 -27.28
CA ALA A 151 22.38 9.20 -27.38
C ALA A 151 23.75 9.70 -26.90
N VAL A 152 24.24 9.16 -25.78
CA VAL A 152 25.59 9.45 -25.28
C VAL A 152 26.67 9.05 -26.29
N LYS A 153 26.57 7.85 -26.90
CA LYS A 153 27.55 7.37 -27.90
C LYS A 153 27.55 8.19 -29.19
N LEU A 154 26.38 8.72 -29.56
CA LEU A 154 26.16 9.48 -30.78
C LEU A 154 26.38 10.99 -30.59
N THR A 155 26.60 11.47 -29.36
CA THR A 155 26.89 12.87 -29.06
C THR A 155 28.40 13.14 -29.12
N ARG A 156 28.81 14.24 -29.75
CA ARG A 156 30.24 14.59 -29.86
C ARG A 156 30.90 14.77 -28.47
N PRO A 157 32.14 14.28 -28.28
CA PRO A 157 32.85 14.33 -26.98
C PRO A 157 33.06 15.73 -26.39
N ASN A 158 33.00 16.79 -27.21
CA ASN A 158 33.15 18.16 -26.73
C ASN A 158 31.89 18.70 -26.03
N GLY A 159 30.79 17.93 -26.03
CA GLY A 159 29.48 18.33 -25.49
C GLY A 159 29.22 17.96 -24.03
N SER A 160 30.00 17.06 -23.41
CA SER A 160 29.84 16.71 -21.99
C SER A 160 31.01 15.88 -21.45
N ASP A 161 31.53 16.25 -20.27
CA ASP A 161 32.47 15.41 -19.50
C ASP A 161 31.75 14.11 -19.06
N GLN A 162 32.47 12.98 -19.09
CA GLN A 162 32.01 11.68 -18.58
C GLN A 162 31.37 11.80 -17.19
N LYS A 163 31.88 12.69 -16.33
CA LYS A 163 31.31 12.96 -14.99
C LYS A 163 29.90 13.57 -15.03
N HIS A 164 29.59 14.38 -16.05
CA HIS A 164 28.23 14.91 -16.26
C HIS A 164 27.31 13.85 -16.84
N ILE A 165 27.81 13.03 -17.77
CA ILE A 165 27.08 11.89 -18.32
C ILE A 165 26.68 10.92 -17.19
N ASP A 166 27.61 10.59 -16.29
CA ASP A 166 27.33 9.68 -15.17
C ASP A 166 26.31 10.28 -14.18
N LYS A 167 26.34 11.61 -13.97
CA LYS A 167 25.34 12.32 -13.16
C LYS A 167 23.96 12.36 -13.82
N VAL A 168 23.88 12.58 -15.13
CA VAL A 168 22.60 12.53 -15.86
C VAL A 168 22.08 11.09 -15.89
N LYS A 169 22.95 10.07 -16.04
CA LYS A 169 22.54 8.66 -15.88
C LYS A 169 22.00 8.38 -14.48
N ALA A 170 22.64 8.91 -13.43
CA ALA A 170 22.14 8.80 -12.06
C ALA A 170 20.80 9.52 -11.90
N LEU A 171 20.67 10.74 -12.43
CA LEU A 171 19.43 11.52 -12.36
C LEU A 171 18.29 10.88 -13.17
N CYS A 172 18.55 10.30 -14.34
CA CYS A 172 17.57 9.55 -15.13
C CYS A 172 17.18 8.23 -14.44
N ARG A 173 18.11 7.56 -13.73
CA ARG A 173 17.77 6.42 -12.87
C ARG A 173 16.88 6.87 -11.71
N ASP A 174 17.18 8.01 -11.09
CA ASP A 174 16.40 8.57 -9.99
C ASP A 174 15.02 9.07 -10.44
N ILE A 175 14.93 9.70 -11.61
CA ILE A 175 13.67 10.13 -12.22
C ILE A 175 12.85 8.91 -12.67
N ASN A 176 13.47 7.86 -13.22
CA ASN A 176 12.77 6.59 -13.50
C ASN A 176 12.37 5.85 -12.21
N ASN A 177 13.11 6.01 -11.11
CA ASN A 177 12.70 5.51 -9.81
C ASN A 177 11.50 6.31 -9.28
N GLN A 178 11.45 7.64 -9.50
CA GLN A 178 10.36 8.52 -9.07
C GLN A 178 9.12 8.52 -10.00
N GLN A 179 9.28 8.21 -11.29
CA GLN A 179 8.21 8.05 -12.29
C GLN A 179 7.89 6.58 -12.60
N SER A 180 8.35 5.63 -11.76
CA SER A 180 8.02 4.21 -11.90
C SER A 180 6.53 3.94 -11.70
N VAL A 181 5.76 4.20 -12.74
CA VAL A 181 4.55 3.42 -13.03
C VAL A 181 5.05 2.01 -13.41
N SER A 182 5.30 1.22 -12.36
CA SER A 182 5.43 -0.23 -12.30
C SER A 182 6.38 -0.95 -13.29
N ARG A 183 7.61 -1.21 -12.86
CA ARG A 183 8.30 -2.50 -13.16
C ARG A 183 7.70 -3.66 -12.35
N ILE A 184 6.38 -3.63 -12.15
CA ILE A 184 5.62 -4.54 -11.28
C ILE A 184 4.45 -5.06 -12.10
N ASN A 185 4.37 -6.38 -12.28
CA ASN A 185 3.16 -7.03 -12.75
C ASN A 185 2.17 -7.08 -11.60
N ALA A 186 0.99 -6.51 -11.80
CA ALA A 186 -0.10 -6.53 -10.82
C ALA A 186 -1.23 -7.44 -11.32
N TYR A 187 -1.63 -8.38 -10.48
CA TYR A 187 -2.79 -9.24 -10.69
C TYR A 187 -3.78 -8.96 -9.58
N ARG A 188 -4.97 -8.48 -9.94
CA ARG A 188 -5.94 -7.92 -9.01
C ARG A 188 -7.25 -8.68 -9.04
N GLY A 189 -7.92 -8.77 -7.90
CA GLY A 189 -9.22 -9.41 -7.76
C GLY A 189 -9.19 -10.94 -7.96
N ILE A 190 -8.09 -11.60 -7.60
CA ILE A 190 -7.97 -13.06 -7.73
C ILE A 190 -8.78 -13.72 -6.62
N ARG A 191 -9.78 -14.51 -6.99
CA ARG A 191 -10.59 -15.28 -6.05
C ARG A 191 -9.80 -16.43 -5.43
N TYR A 192 -9.86 -16.55 -4.09
CA TYR A 192 -9.28 -17.68 -3.36
C TYR A 192 -10.34 -18.63 -2.73
N ALA A 193 -11.60 -18.18 -2.59
CA ALA A 193 -12.72 -18.98 -2.09
C ALA A 193 -14.04 -18.62 -2.79
N GLN A 194 -15.08 -19.45 -2.65
CA GLN A 194 -16.43 -19.09 -3.12
C GLN A 194 -16.97 -17.86 -2.40
N ALA A 195 -17.81 -17.07 -3.09
CA ALA A 195 -18.50 -15.94 -2.49
C ALA A 195 -19.28 -16.38 -1.23
N PRO A 196 -19.09 -15.74 -0.06
CA PRO A 196 -19.73 -16.10 1.20
C PRO A 196 -21.18 -15.57 1.28
N VAL A 197 -21.97 -15.82 0.24
CA VAL A 197 -23.35 -15.32 0.09
C VAL A 197 -24.40 -16.37 0.44
N GLY A 198 -25.59 -15.93 0.83
CA GLY A 198 -26.73 -16.80 1.14
C GLY A 198 -26.38 -17.85 2.19
N ASP A 199 -26.51 -19.13 1.84
CA ASP A 199 -26.20 -20.26 2.73
C ASP A 199 -24.73 -20.34 3.17
N LEU A 200 -23.81 -19.65 2.47
CA LEU A 200 -22.40 -19.59 2.82
C LEU A 200 -22.06 -18.46 3.81
N ARG A 201 -22.99 -17.55 4.12
CA ARG A 201 -22.73 -16.51 5.14
C ARG A 201 -22.43 -17.15 6.49
N TRP A 202 -21.40 -16.63 7.15
CA TRP A 202 -20.91 -17.09 8.46
C TRP A 202 -20.55 -18.58 8.49
N LYS A 203 -20.18 -19.16 7.34
CA LYS A 203 -19.58 -20.49 7.26
C LYS A 203 -18.08 -20.35 6.98
N ALA A 204 -17.35 -21.43 7.22
CA ALA A 204 -15.98 -21.54 6.74
C ALA A 204 -15.93 -21.33 5.20
N PRO A 205 -14.89 -20.67 4.67
CA PRO A 205 -14.75 -20.41 3.23
C PRO A 205 -14.80 -21.71 2.44
N ALA A 206 -15.71 -21.77 1.48
CA ALA A 206 -15.85 -22.94 0.62
C ALA A 206 -14.81 -22.91 -0.53
N PRO A 207 -14.17 -24.05 -0.86
CA PRO A 207 -13.25 -24.13 -2.00
C PRO A 207 -13.93 -23.74 -3.31
N ILE A 208 -13.22 -23.07 -4.21
CA ILE A 208 -13.75 -22.66 -5.52
C ILE A 208 -14.19 -23.91 -6.31
N LYS A 209 -15.44 -23.91 -6.78
CA LYS A 209 -15.95 -24.93 -7.70
C LYS A 209 -15.71 -24.47 -9.14
N TYR A 210 -14.67 -25.01 -9.78
CA TYR A 210 -14.48 -24.84 -11.21
C TYR A 210 -15.32 -25.86 -11.97
N GLU A 211 -16.21 -25.42 -12.87
CA GLU A 211 -16.92 -26.32 -13.77
C GLU A 211 -15.91 -27.01 -14.71
N LYS A 212 -16.11 -28.29 -15.05
CA LYS A 212 -15.15 -29.06 -15.88
C LYS A 212 -14.86 -28.42 -17.25
N THR A 213 -15.76 -27.58 -17.77
CA THR A 213 -15.64 -26.80 -19.01
C THR A 213 -14.76 -25.54 -18.87
N SER A 214 -14.45 -25.11 -17.65
CA SER A 214 -13.73 -23.86 -17.34
C SER A 214 -12.20 -23.97 -17.28
N LYS A 215 -11.63 -25.15 -17.57
CA LYS A 215 -10.17 -25.39 -17.47
C LYS A 215 -9.30 -24.47 -18.35
N ASN A 216 -9.88 -23.77 -19.33
CA ASN A 216 -9.18 -22.85 -20.24
C ASN A 216 -9.77 -21.42 -20.20
N THR A 217 -10.59 -21.06 -19.21
CA THR A 217 -11.16 -19.72 -19.14
C THR A 217 -10.12 -18.76 -18.57
N VAL A 218 -9.74 -17.75 -19.36
CA VAL A 218 -8.89 -16.64 -18.90
C VAL A 218 -9.73 -15.73 -18.01
N ILE A 219 -9.25 -15.46 -16.78
CA ILE A 219 -9.89 -14.54 -15.83
C ILE A 219 -9.22 -13.17 -15.97
N ASN A 220 -10.01 -12.11 -16.07
CA ASN A 220 -9.47 -10.75 -16.05
C ASN A 220 -9.01 -10.39 -14.63
N ALA A 221 -7.70 -10.19 -14.46
CA ALA A 221 -7.09 -9.81 -13.19
C ALA A 221 -6.41 -8.43 -13.27
N THR A 222 -6.94 -7.50 -14.07
CA THR A 222 -6.39 -6.13 -14.19
C THR A 222 -7.10 -5.11 -13.30
N VAL A 223 -8.24 -5.48 -12.71
CA VAL A 223 -9.10 -4.59 -11.92
C VAL A 223 -9.20 -5.12 -10.50
N ALA A 224 -9.07 -4.22 -9.52
CA ALA A 224 -9.29 -4.57 -8.12
C ALA A 224 -10.73 -5.04 -7.89
N GLY A 225 -10.88 -6.09 -7.09
CA GLY A 225 -12.18 -6.54 -6.64
C GLY A 225 -12.81 -5.59 -5.61
N PRO A 226 -14.10 -5.77 -5.30
CA PRO A 226 -14.74 -5.05 -4.21
C PRO A 226 -14.12 -5.45 -2.85
N ALA A 227 -14.07 -4.49 -1.93
CA ALA A 227 -13.76 -4.78 -0.53
C ALA A 227 -14.96 -5.47 0.14
N CYS A 228 -14.71 -6.24 1.21
CA CYS A 228 -15.82 -6.74 2.04
C CYS A 228 -16.56 -5.59 2.70
N TYR A 229 -17.87 -5.73 2.90
CA TYR A 229 -18.65 -4.73 3.63
C TYR A 229 -18.07 -4.45 5.02
N GLN A 230 -17.95 -3.16 5.33
CA GLN A 230 -17.41 -2.66 6.60
C GLN A 230 -18.50 -1.82 7.29
N SER A 231 -18.56 -1.93 8.61
CA SER A 231 -19.39 -1.07 9.46
C SER A 231 -18.52 -0.07 10.22
N THR A 232 -19.02 1.15 10.40
CA THR A 232 -18.40 2.13 11.28
C THR A 232 -18.70 1.78 12.75
N ALA A 233 -17.73 1.92 13.65
CA ALA A 233 -17.97 1.81 15.09
C ALA A 233 -18.98 2.87 15.56
N GLY A 234 -19.86 2.52 16.49
CA GLY A 234 -20.95 3.39 16.98
C GLY A 234 -20.49 4.69 17.66
N TRP A 235 -19.23 4.74 18.13
CA TRP A 235 -18.61 5.95 18.69
C TRP A 235 -17.99 6.89 17.64
N ARG A 236 -17.90 6.46 16.37
CA ARG A 236 -17.37 7.28 15.27
C ARG A 236 -18.51 7.84 14.41
N THR A 237 -18.32 9.05 13.93
CA THR A 237 -19.13 9.58 12.82
C THR A 237 -18.90 8.74 11.57
N GLN A 238 -19.94 8.54 10.75
CA GLN A 238 -19.80 7.74 9.53
C GLN A 238 -18.72 8.34 8.63
N ALA A 239 -17.68 7.56 8.38
CA ALA A 239 -16.73 7.85 7.33
C ALA A 239 -17.44 7.63 5.97
N ASN A 240 -17.25 8.56 5.03
CA ASN A 240 -17.61 8.34 3.64
C ASN A 240 -16.68 7.25 3.08
N VAL A 241 -17.15 6.00 3.06
CA VAL A 241 -16.44 4.90 2.41
C VAL A 241 -16.54 5.12 0.90
N THR A 242 -15.41 5.46 0.27
CA THR A 242 -15.30 5.64 -1.18
C THR A 242 -14.98 4.34 -1.93
N LEU A 243 -14.71 3.27 -1.20
CA LEU A 243 -14.40 1.95 -1.76
C LEU A 243 -15.68 1.24 -2.21
N ILE A 244 -15.61 0.57 -3.36
CA ILE A 244 -16.67 -0.33 -3.83
C ILE A 244 -16.67 -1.56 -2.90
N GLN A 245 -17.85 -1.92 -2.39
CA GLN A 245 -18.03 -3.04 -1.47
C GLN A 245 -19.06 -4.05 -1.97
N ASP A 246 -18.80 -5.33 -1.69
CA ASP A 246 -19.67 -6.46 -2.03
C ASP A 246 -19.50 -7.57 -0.98
N GLU A 247 -20.44 -8.51 -0.89
CA GLU A 247 -20.24 -9.76 -0.14
C GLU A 247 -19.32 -10.72 -0.89
N ASP A 248 -19.32 -10.60 -2.22
CA ASP A 248 -18.42 -11.35 -3.08
C ASP A 248 -16.99 -10.77 -3.07
N CYS A 249 -16.35 -10.84 -1.89
CA CYS A 249 -15.13 -10.12 -1.58
C CYS A 249 -13.92 -11.00 -1.19
N LEU A 250 -14.04 -12.33 -1.26
CA LEU A 250 -12.94 -13.27 -0.95
C LEU A 250 -11.91 -13.34 -2.08
N LEU A 251 -11.21 -12.21 -2.24
CA LEU A 251 -10.30 -11.88 -3.32
C LEU A 251 -8.95 -11.43 -2.75
N LEU A 252 -7.87 -11.66 -3.51
CA LEU A 252 -6.53 -11.18 -3.21
C LEU A 252 -5.90 -10.52 -4.42
N ASP A 253 -4.95 -9.63 -4.15
CA ASP A 253 -4.11 -8.99 -5.15
C ASP A 253 -2.67 -9.51 -5.02
N ILE A 254 -1.97 -9.64 -6.13
CA ILE A 254 -0.57 -10.07 -6.20
C ILE A 254 0.22 -9.02 -6.98
N GLN A 255 1.35 -8.61 -6.42
CA GLN A 255 2.34 -7.76 -7.08
C GLN A 255 3.67 -8.49 -7.15
N THR A 256 4.29 -8.49 -8.33
CA THR A 256 5.61 -9.13 -8.54
C THR A 256 6.47 -8.26 -9.46
N PRO A 257 7.80 -8.25 -9.31
CA PRO A 257 8.69 -7.59 -10.27
C PRO A 257 8.45 -8.13 -11.69
N SER A 258 8.44 -7.23 -12.68
CA SER A 258 8.30 -7.60 -14.11
C SER A 258 9.55 -8.31 -14.63
N ASN A 259 10.74 -7.98 -14.10
CA ASN A 259 12.03 -8.59 -14.43
C ASN A 259 12.72 -9.10 -13.15
N PRO A 260 12.29 -10.24 -12.59
CA PRO A 260 12.86 -10.73 -11.34
C PRO A 260 14.23 -11.39 -11.55
N ASN A 261 15.19 -11.09 -10.67
CA ASN A 261 16.52 -11.72 -10.66
C ASN A 261 16.53 -13.17 -10.14
N SER A 262 15.37 -13.69 -9.71
CA SER A 262 15.18 -15.05 -9.21
C SER A 262 13.82 -15.59 -9.66
N LYS A 263 13.73 -16.91 -9.85
CA LYS A 263 12.47 -17.63 -10.11
C LYS A 263 11.72 -18.04 -8.83
N LYS A 264 12.29 -17.73 -7.66
CA LYS A 264 11.78 -18.06 -6.33
C LYS A 264 11.99 -16.85 -5.41
N LEU A 265 11.02 -15.97 -5.37
CA LEU A 265 11.04 -14.73 -4.59
C LEU A 265 10.41 -14.96 -3.21
N PRO A 266 10.97 -14.40 -2.13
CA PRO A 266 10.26 -14.31 -0.86
C PRO A 266 8.93 -13.56 -1.03
N VAL A 267 7.92 -13.97 -0.26
CA VAL A 267 6.54 -13.51 -0.40
C VAL A 267 6.14 -12.82 0.89
N LEU A 268 5.75 -11.55 0.79
CA LEU A 268 5.14 -10.81 1.90
C LEU A 268 3.62 -10.78 1.68
N VAL A 269 2.85 -11.23 2.67
CA VAL A 269 1.38 -11.26 2.62
C VAL A 269 0.81 -10.30 3.64
N LEU A 270 0.16 -9.24 3.18
CA LEU A 270 -0.52 -8.27 4.02
C LEU A 270 -1.93 -8.76 4.38
N ILE A 271 -2.21 -8.87 5.67
CA ILE A 271 -3.50 -9.25 6.24
C ILE A 271 -4.17 -8.00 6.79
N HIS A 272 -5.39 -7.72 6.31
CA HIS A 272 -6.24 -6.65 6.84
C HIS A 272 -7.19 -7.18 7.94
N GLY A 273 -7.77 -6.28 8.73
CA GLY A 273 -8.81 -6.61 9.73
C GLY A 273 -10.16 -6.99 9.11
N GLY A 274 -11.20 -7.20 9.92
CA GLY A 274 -12.55 -7.52 9.43
C GLY A 274 -13.66 -7.01 10.36
N GLY A 275 -14.92 -7.22 9.95
CA GLY A 275 -16.12 -6.76 10.67
C GLY A 275 -17.19 -7.85 10.76
N ALA A 276 -18.45 -7.47 11.03
CA ALA A 276 -19.55 -8.37 11.39
C ALA A 276 -19.76 -9.59 10.46
N LEU A 277 -19.57 -9.46 9.15
CA LEU A 277 -19.72 -10.59 8.22
C LEU A 277 -18.69 -11.71 8.46
N GLY A 278 -17.52 -11.38 9.00
CA GLY A 278 -16.49 -12.35 9.37
C GLY A 278 -16.52 -12.77 10.84
N PHE A 279 -17.27 -12.07 11.70
CA PHE A 279 -17.14 -12.17 13.16
C PHE A 279 -18.49 -12.10 13.89
N LEU A 280 -19.59 -12.46 13.25
CA LEU A 280 -20.84 -12.73 13.95
C LEU A 280 -20.68 -14.06 14.68
N ALA A 281 -20.86 -14.03 15.99
CA ALA A 281 -20.58 -15.16 16.87
C ALA A 281 -21.76 -15.47 17.79
N GLY A 282 -21.87 -16.71 18.24
CA GLY A 282 -22.91 -17.16 19.17
C GLY A 282 -23.30 -18.62 18.98
N ASP A 283 -24.04 -19.18 19.94
CA ASP A 283 -24.34 -20.61 19.97
C ASP A 283 -25.15 -21.10 18.74
N ASP A 284 -26.02 -20.25 18.16
CA ASP A 284 -26.75 -20.58 16.92
C ASP A 284 -25.83 -20.53 15.68
N ILE A 285 -24.80 -19.67 15.71
CA ILE A 285 -23.79 -19.60 14.65
C ILE A 285 -22.95 -20.86 14.63
N ASP A 286 -22.46 -21.33 15.78
CA ASP A 286 -21.55 -22.47 15.83
C ASP A 286 -22.22 -23.82 15.53
N GLN A 287 -23.56 -23.89 15.54
CA GLN A 287 -24.32 -25.08 15.15
C GLN A 287 -24.35 -25.34 13.63
N ASP A 288 -24.40 -24.29 12.81
CA ASP A 288 -24.45 -24.40 11.34
C ASP A 288 -23.61 -23.30 10.67
N GLY A 289 -22.43 -23.02 11.22
CA GLY A 289 -21.58 -21.91 10.83
C GLY A 289 -20.27 -21.89 11.62
N THR A 290 -19.70 -20.70 11.79
CA THR A 290 -18.51 -20.48 12.62
C THR A 290 -18.41 -19.02 13.04
N SER A 291 -18.16 -18.81 14.33
CA SER A 291 -17.97 -17.50 14.93
C SER A 291 -16.71 -16.75 14.46
N ASN A 292 -15.74 -17.44 13.87
CA ASN A 292 -14.45 -16.89 13.42
C ASN A 292 -14.25 -17.00 11.89
N ALA A 293 -15.32 -16.84 11.11
CA ALA A 293 -15.29 -16.96 9.64
C ALA A 293 -14.18 -16.12 8.98
N GLY A 294 -13.97 -14.87 9.43
CA GLY A 294 -12.94 -13.98 8.91
C GLY A 294 -11.50 -14.49 9.13
N LEU A 295 -11.22 -15.17 10.25
CA LEU A 295 -9.91 -15.81 10.46
C LEU A 295 -9.71 -17.02 9.54
N LEU A 296 -10.80 -17.75 9.24
CA LEU A 296 -10.76 -18.86 8.29
C LEU A 296 -10.61 -18.36 6.85
N ASP A 297 -11.22 -17.23 6.49
CA ASP A 297 -11.03 -16.58 5.19
C ASP A 297 -9.56 -16.22 4.97
N GLN A 298 -8.94 -15.56 5.97
CA GLN A 298 -7.51 -15.27 5.96
C GLN A 298 -6.68 -16.56 5.85
N ARG A 299 -7.00 -17.61 6.61
CA ARG A 299 -6.31 -18.90 6.52
C ARG A 299 -6.44 -19.51 5.13
N ALA A 300 -7.62 -19.46 4.52
CA ALA A 300 -7.87 -19.99 3.18
C ALA A 300 -7.07 -19.21 2.12
N ALA A 301 -6.95 -17.89 2.25
CA ALA A 301 -6.08 -17.07 1.40
C ALA A 301 -4.61 -17.49 1.54
N LEU A 302 -4.12 -17.71 2.77
CA LEU A 302 -2.75 -18.16 3.01
C LEU A 302 -2.47 -19.54 2.40
N GLU A 303 -3.38 -20.50 2.54
CA GLU A 303 -3.24 -21.83 1.93
C GLU A 303 -3.33 -21.77 0.40
N TRP A 304 -4.16 -20.87 -0.15
CA TRP A 304 -4.18 -20.59 -1.58
C TRP A 304 -2.85 -20.02 -2.05
N ILE A 305 -2.28 -19.04 -1.35
CA ILE A 305 -0.98 -18.44 -1.65
C ILE A 305 0.11 -19.53 -1.62
N ARG A 306 0.19 -20.32 -0.55
CA ARG A 306 1.14 -21.44 -0.43
C ARG A 306 1.05 -22.40 -1.62
N SER A 307 -0.15 -22.66 -2.13
CA SER A 307 -0.37 -23.59 -3.24
C SER A 307 -0.05 -23.00 -4.62
N ASN A 308 -0.22 -21.68 -4.79
CA ASN A 308 -0.27 -21.03 -6.11
C ASN A 308 0.82 -19.99 -6.37
N ILE A 309 1.47 -19.42 -5.34
CA ILE A 309 2.37 -18.26 -5.53
C ILE A 309 3.57 -18.54 -6.42
N LYS A 310 3.97 -19.81 -6.56
CA LYS A 310 5.00 -20.27 -7.51
C LYS A 310 4.71 -19.89 -8.97
N TYR A 311 3.43 -19.77 -9.36
CA TYR A 311 3.05 -19.34 -10.71
C TYR A 311 3.25 -17.84 -10.94
N PHE A 312 3.46 -17.08 -9.86
CA PHE A 312 3.75 -15.65 -9.86
C PHE A 312 5.23 -15.38 -9.52
N GLY A 313 6.09 -16.41 -9.51
CA GLY A 313 7.51 -16.29 -9.20
C GLY A 313 7.85 -16.34 -7.70
N GLY A 314 6.87 -16.47 -6.81
CA GLY A 314 7.10 -16.58 -5.37
C GLY A 314 7.57 -17.97 -4.92
N ASP A 315 8.31 -18.02 -3.83
CA ASP A 315 8.71 -19.26 -3.16
C ASP A 315 7.68 -19.61 -2.08
N PRO A 316 6.89 -20.70 -2.24
CA PRO A 316 5.88 -21.08 -1.27
C PRO A 316 6.45 -21.54 0.08
N SER A 317 7.76 -21.75 0.17
CA SER A 317 8.44 -22.00 1.45
C SER A 317 8.88 -20.73 2.18
N LYS A 318 8.87 -19.57 1.50
CA LYS A 318 9.34 -18.28 2.03
C LYS A 318 8.24 -17.24 2.13
N ILE A 319 7.13 -17.61 2.77
CA ILE A 319 5.97 -16.73 3.01
C ILE A 319 6.11 -16.08 4.39
N THR A 320 6.15 -14.76 4.44
CA THR A 320 6.08 -13.95 5.66
C THR A 320 4.72 -13.27 5.70
N ILE A 321 3.97 -13.43 6.79
CA ILE A 321 2.69 -12.72 6.97
C ILE A 321 2.93 -11.43 7.73
N THR A 322 2.23 -10.37 7.34
CA THR A 322 2.27 -9.08 8.01
C THR A 322 0.87 -8.46 8.07
N GLY A 323 0.65 -7.54 8.98
CA GLY A 323 -0.64 -6.89 9.13
C GLY A 323 -0.54 -5.78 10.16
N SER A 324 -1.28 -4.71 9.92
CA SER A 324 -1.27 -3.51 10.76
C SER A 324 -2.54 -3.44 11.61
N SER A 325 -2.46 -2.99 12.86
CA SER A 325 -3.64 -2.81 13.73
C SER A 325 -4.46 -4.10 13.89
N ALA A 326 -5.75 -4.12 13.54
CA ALA A 326 -6.57 -5.34 13.49
C ALA A 326 -6.00 -6.43 12.56
N GLY A 327 -5.26 -6.04 11.51
CA GLY A 327 -4.49 -6.96 10.68
C GLY A 327 -3.28 -7.54 11.43
N GLY A 328 -2.63 -6.76 12.28
CA GLY A 328 -1.56 -7.23 13.18
C GLY A 328 -2.11 -8.21 14.20
N SER A 329 -3.29 -7.93 14.75
CA SER A 329 -4.02 -8.87 15.61
C SER A 329 -4.36 -10.14 14.87
N SER A 330 -4.78 -10.04 13.61
CA SER A 330 -5.01 -11.19 12.75
C SER A 330 -3.74 -12.03 12.56
N VAL A 331 -2.57 -11.42 12.35
CA VAL A 331 -1.28 -12.15 12.29
C VAL A 331 -1.03 -12.95 13.57
N THR A 332 -1.21 -12.33 14.73
CA THR A 332 -1.08 -13.02 16.02
C THR A 332 -2.15 -14.11 16.22
N MET A 333 -3.39 -13.91 15.75
CA MET A 333 -4.42 -14.96 15.74
C MET A 333 -4.00 -16.14 14.84
N GLN A 334 -3.46 -15.88 13.65
CA GLN A 334 -2.96 -16.93 12.76
C GLN A 334 -1.81 -17.74 13.40
N MET A 335 -1.05 -17.15 14.33
CA MET A 335 0.00 -17.85 15.08
C MET A 335 -0.57 -18.80 16.14
N ILE A 336 -1.62 -18.41 16.86
CA ILE A 336 -2.20 -19.22 17.95
C ILE A 336 -3.34 -20.13 17.47
N MET A 337 -3.82 -19.96 16.24
CA MET A 337 -4.90 -20.78 15.67
C MET A 337 -4.64 -22.27 15.93
N TYR A 338 -5.66 -22.95 16.48
CA TYR A 338 -5.60 -24.36 16.88
C TYR A 338 -4.52 -24.70 17.93
N GLY A 339 -4.07 -23.72 18.72
CA GLY A 339 -2.98 -23.88 19.68
C GLY A 339 -1.58 -23.85 19.10
N GLY A 340 -1.44 -23.29 17.90
CA GLY A 340 -0.19 -23.28 17.14
C GLY A 340 -0.11 -24.41 16.11
N SER A 341 -0.06 -24.03 14.84
CA SER A 341 0.08 -24.99 13.74
C SER A 341 1.51 -25.52 13.66
N LYS A 342 1.65 -26.84 13.51
CA LYS A 342 2.96 -27.48 13.24
C LYS A 342 3.44 -27.26 11.82
N ASN A 343 2.50 -27.05 10.88
CA ASN A 343 2.79 -26.92 9.45
C ASN A 343 2.10 -25.68 8.86
N PRO A 344 2.38 -24.47 9.39
CA PRO A 344 1.74 -23.25 8.93
C PRO A 344 2.03 -22.96 7.44
N PRO A 345 1.17 -22.20 6.74
CA PRO A 345 1.38 -21.69 5.40
C PRO A 345 2.31 -20.47 5.35
N PHE A 346 3.03 -20.18 6.44
CA PHE A 346 3.99 -19.07 6.55
C PHE A 346 5.20 -19.50 7.39
N GLN A 347 6.36 -18.90 7.12
CA GLN A 347 7.62 -19.19 7.79
C GLN A 347 8.01 -18.11 8.82
N ALA A 348 7.41 -16.92 8.77
CA ALA A 348 7.70 -15.78 9.64
C ALA A 348 6.48 -14.86 9.75
N ALA A 349 6.44 -14.05 10.80
CA ALA A 349 5.32 -13.14 11.07
C ALA A 349 5.80 -11.74 11.47
N ILE A 350 5.08 -10.73 10.99
CA ILE A 350 5.28 -9.31 11.30
C ILE A 350 3.94 -8.70 11.75
N PRO A 351 3.53 -8.89 13.02
CA PRO A 351 2.39 -8.18 13.57
C PRO A 351 2.79 -6.73 13.81
N GLU A 352 2.28 -5.81 12.99
CA GLU A 352 2.58 -4.39 13.13
C GLU A 352 1.53 -3.71 14.02
N PHE A 353 2.00 -3.07 15.10
CA PHE A 353 1.18 -2.34 16.08
C PHE A 353 -0.20 -3.00 16.30
N PRO A 354 -0.23 -4.30 16.65
CA PRO A 354 -1.45 -5.09 16.71
C PRO A 354 -2.45 -4.48 17.70
N TRP A 355 -3.72 -4.38 17.29
CA TRP A 355 -4.79 -3.81 18.12
C TRP A 355 -5.69 -4.88 18.73
N TRP A 356 -5.62 -5.02 20.05
CA TRP A 356 -6.32 -6.07 20.78
C TRP A 356 -7.38 -5.48 21.70
N THR A 357 -8.64 -5.89 21.50
CA THR A 357 -9.72 -5.65 22.45
C THR A 357 -9.86 -6.88 23.35
N PRO A 358 -10.37 -6.75 24.59
CA PRO A 358 -10.74 -7.90 25.40
C PRO A 358 -11.61 -8.86 24.58
N ILE A 359 -11.26 -10.16 24.57
CA ILE A 359 -12.12 -11.15 23.94
C ILE A 359 -13.24 -11.48 24.91
N TYR A 360 -14.46 -11.16 24.48
CA TYR A 360 -15.64 -11.25 25.32
C TYR A 360 -16.06 -12.69 25.60
N GLU A 361 -16.60 -12.91 26.80
CA GLU A 361 -17.13 -14.21 27.21
C GLU A 361 -18.38 -14.59 26.41
N THR A 362 -18.72 -15.88 26.40
CA THR A 362 -19.85 -16.45 25.65
C THR A 362 -21.17 -15.75 25.93
N GLU A 363 -21.44 -15.33 27.17
CA GLU A 363 -22.67 -14.62 27.52
C GLU A 363 -22.81 -13.29 26.77
N TRP A 364 -21.74 -12.50 26.73
CA TRP A 364 -21.71 -11.23 26.01
C TRP A 364 -21.83 -11.44 24.50
N VAL A 365 -21.13 -12.47 23.97
CA VAL A 365 -21.20 -12.82 22.55
C VAL A 365 -22.63 -13.20 22.14
N ASN A 366 -23.33 -13.98 22.96
CA ASN A 366 -24.74 -14.32 22.72
C ASN A 366 -25.67 -13.11 22.85
N GLN A 367 -25.38 -12.16 23.76
CA GLN A 367 -26.12 -10.89 23.85
C GLN A 367 -25.92 -10.04 22.58
N GLN A 368 -24.70 -9.97 22.07
CA GLN A 368 -24.39 -9.30 20.81
C GLN A 368 -25.16 -9.93 19.64
N TYR A 369 -25.20 -11.25 19.57
CA TYR A 369 -25.96 -11.97 18.55
C TYR A 369 -27.47 -11.67 18.61
N ALA A 370 -28.04 -11.67 19.82
CA ALA A 370 -29.45 -11.32 20.03
C ALA A 370 -29.75 -9.88 19.59
N GLY A 371 -28.89 -8.92 19.93
CA GLY A 371 -29.03 -7.54 19.48
C GLY A 371 -28.96 -7.37 17.96
N PHE A 372 -28.18 -8.21 17.28
CA PHE A 372 -28.14 -8.26 15.82
C PHE A 372 -29.41 -8.86 15.20
N LEU A 373 -29.92 -9.94 15.78
CA LEU A 373 -31.20 -10.54 15.38
C LEU A 373 -32.34 -9.55 15.51
N ASP A 374 -32.42 -8.83 16.64
CA ASP A 374 -33.42 -7.79 16.88
C ASP A 374 -33.32 -6.66 15.85
N ALA A 375 -32.10 -6.17 15.60
CA ALA A 375 -31.85 -5.12 14.61
C ALA A 375 -32.18 -5.55 13.17
N ALA A 376 -32.05 -6.84 12.86
CA ALA A 376 -32.39 -7.44 11.58
C ALA A 376 -33.86 -7.88 11.48
N ASN A 377 -34.63 -7.76 12.56
CA ASN A 377 -35.99 -8.31 12.68
C ASN A 377 -36.04 -9.82 12.32
N CYS A 378 -35.05 -10.56 12.81
CA CYS A 378 -34.87 -12.00 12.59
C CYS A 378 -34.90 -12.77 13.91
N SER A 379 -35.18 -14.07 13.83
CA SER A 379 -35.23 -14.97 15.00
C SER A 379 -34.29 -16.17 14.90
N SER A 380 -33.47 -16.26 13.84
CA SER A 380 -32.53 -17.36 13.62
C SER A 380 -31.46 -17.00 12.59
N LEU A 381 -30.35 -17.74 12.58
CA LEU A 381 -29.34 -17.71 11.54
C LEU A 381 -29.93 -17.93 10.13
N ARG A 382 -30.90 -18.85 9.99
CA ARG A 382 -31.58 -19.09 8.71
C ARG A 382 -32.31 -17.85 8.20
N CYS A 383 -32.94 -17.07 9.08
CA CYS A 383 -33.55 -15.80 8.70
C CYS A 383 -32.49 -14.84 8.16
N LEU A 384 -31.39 -14.65 8.91
CA LEU A 384 -30.29 -13.76 8.53
C LEU A 384 -29.67 -14.12 7.17
N ARG A 385 -29.50 -15.41 6.87
CA ARG A 385 -28.97 -15.88 5.57
C ARG A 385 -29.86 -15.54 4.38
N ASN A 386 -31.16 -15.42 4.59
CA ASN A 386 -32.12 -15.09 3.54
C ASN A 386 -32.29 -13.57 3.33
N LEU A 387 -31.71 -12.73 4.19
CA LEU A 387 -31.83 -11.29 4.05
C LEU A 387 -31.00 -10.76 2.87
N PRO A 388 -31.51 -9.76 2.13
CA PRO A 388 -30.68 -8.93 1.27
C PRO A 388 -29.51 -8.31 2.05
N ILE A 389 -28.39 -8.10 1.37
CA ILE A 389 -27.20 -7.52 2.03
C ILE A 389 -27.44 -6.12 2.60
N ALA A 390 -28.28 -5.31 1.94
CA ALA A 390 -28.63 -3.98 2.43
C ALA A 390 -29.27 -4.03 3.83
N ASP A 391 -30.09 -5.06 4.09
CA ASP A 391 -30.75 -5.24 5.39
C ASP A 391 -29.74 -5.71 6.45
N ILE A 392 -28.79 -6.58 6.07
CA ILE A 392 -27.68 -6.99 6.95
C ILE A 392 -26.80 -5.80 7.31
N GLN A 393 -26.49 -4.92 6.37
CA GLN A 393 -25.72 -3.69 6.65
C GLN A 393 -26.46 -2.75 7.57
N ALA A 394 -27.77 -2.54 7.33
CA ALA A 394 -28.62 -1.72 8.16
C ALA A 394 -28.68 -2.27 9.59
N ALA A 395 -28.89 -3.59 9.73
CA ALA A 395 -28.88 -4.28 11.01
C ALA A 395 -27.53 -4.18 11.72
N THR A 396 -26.41 -4.36 11.01
CA THR A 396 -25.06 -4.27 11.58
C THR A 396 -24.81 -2.87 12.15
N ARG A 397 -25.23 -1.84 11.41
CA ARG A 397 -25.13 -0.45 11.86
C ARG A 397 -26.03 -0.18 13.05
N ALA A 398 -27.29 -0.61 13.00
CA ALA A 398 -28.26 -0.38 14.05
C ALA A 398 -27.87 -1.08 15.36
N SER A 399 -27.47 -2.36 15.31
CA SER A 399 -27.04 -3.10 16.50
C SER A 399 -25.78 -2.49 17.12
N THR A 400 -24.79 -2.11 16.30
CA THR A 400 -23.56 -1.46 16.78
C THR A 400 -23.87 -0.13 17.50
N VAL A 401 -24.75 0.70 16.95
CA VAL A 401 -25.13 1.99 17.58
C VAL A 401 -25.93 1.75 18.85
N THR A 402 -26.92 0.85 18.83
CA THR A 402 -27.74 0.53 20.00
C THR A 402 -26.89 -0.02 21.15
N ALA A 403 -25.97 -0.95 20.85
CA ALA A 403 -25.06 -1.53 21.82
C ALA A 403 -24.15 -0.46 22.47
N TYR A 404 -23.64 0.48 21.68
CA TYR A 404 -22.84 1.59 22.19
C TYR A 404 -23.64 2.48 23.14
N LEU A 405 -24.85 2.89 22.74
CA LEU A 405 -25.74 3.71 23.57
C LEU A 405 -26.18 2.99 24.86
N ALA A 406 -26.26 1.67 24.81
CA ALA A 406 -26.52 0.80 25.96
C ALA A 406 -25.27 0.52 26.81
N LYS A 407 -24.11 1.10 26.48
CA LYS A 407 -22.81 0.87 27.14
C LYS A 407 -22.39 -0.61 27.17
N GLN A 408 -22.77 -1.39 26.15
CA GLN A 408 -22.34 -2.78 26.03
C GLN A 408 -20.89 -2.93 25.57
N TYR A 409 -20.34 -1.89 24.94
CA TYR A 409 -18.93 -1.75 24.61
C TYR A 409 -18.53 -0.26 24.64
N ALA A 410 -17.24 0.04 24.71
CA ALA A 410 -16.73 1.38 25.02
C ALA A 410 -16.18 2.14 23.80
N TYR A 411 -16.02 3.45 23.97
CA TYR A 411 -15.27 4.29 23.03
C TYR A 411 -13.87 3.69 22.78
N GLY A 412 -13.38 3.79 21.55
CA GLY A 412 -12.06 3.24 21.19
C GLY A 412 -12.05 1.75 20.86
N THR A 413 -13.14 1.01 21.12
CA THR A 413 -13.23 -0.43 20.83
C THR A 413 -14.16 -0.75 19.67
N PHE A 414 -14.15 -2.01 19.26
CA PHE A 414 -14.89 -2.51 18.11
C PHE A 414 -15.86 -3.57 18.58
N TYR A 415 -17.10 -3.48 18.08
CA TYR A 415 -18.16 -4.39 18.48
C TYR A 415 -17.90 -5.80 17.91
N TRP A 416 -17.44 -5.90 16.67
CA TRP A 416 -17.19 -7.17 15.99
C TRP A 416 -15.71 -7.53 15.99
N GLY A 417 -15.38 -8.76 16.35
CA GLY A 417 -14.01 -9.25 16.35
C GLY A 417 -13.91 -10.74 16.66
N PRO A 418 -12.70 -11.31 16.68
CA PRO A 418 -12.49 -12.72 17.01
C PRO A 418 -13.04 -13.09 18.39
N VAL A 419 -13.54 -14.30 18.53
CA VAL A 419 -14.04 -14.85 19.81
C VAL A 419 -13.31 -16.14 20.18
N ILE A 420 -13.32 -16.50 21.47
CA ILE A 420 -12.89 -17.81 21.94
C ILE A 420 -14.00 -18.81 21.60
N ASP A 421 -13.74 -19.70 20.64
CA ASP A 421 -14.67 -20.74 20.20
C ASP A 421 -14.26 -22.16 20.65
N GLY A 422 -13.15 -22.25 21.40
CA GLY A 422 -12.62 -23.52 21.92
C GLY A 422 -11.93 -24.40 20.88
N ASN A 423 -11.85 -23.96 19.61
CA ASN A 423 -11.28 -24.74 18.52
C ASN A 423 -10.31 -23.92 17.66
N ILE A 424 -10.79 -22.93 16.92
CA ILE A 424 -9.97 -22.04 16.09
C ILE A 424 -9.15 -21.16 17.02
N ILE A 425 -9.80 -20.49 17.97
CA ILE A 425 -9.17 -19.76 19.08
C ILE A 425 -9.61 -20.48 20.36
N ARG A 426 -8.68 -21.23 20.97
CA ARG A 426 -9.05 -22.18 22.04
C ARG A 426 -9.20 -21.52 23.39
N ALA A 427 -8.40 -20.50 23.67
CA ALA A 427 -8.38 -19.78 24.94
C ALA A 427 -8.01 -18.31 24.72
N ASN A 428 -7.90 -17.56 25.82
CA ASN A 428 -7.42 -16.20 25.79
C ASN A 428 -6.01 -16.19 25.14
N PRO A 429 -5.76 -15.39 24.11
CA PRO A 429 -4.47 -15.42 23.44
C PRO A 429 -3.28 -15.00 24.30
N GLU A 430 -3.50 -14.18 25.33
CA GLU A 430 -2.49 -13.88 26.37
C GLU A 430 -1.95 -15.21 26.94
N GLU A 431 -2.85 -16.10 27.30
CA GLU A 431 -2.55 -17.43 27.82
C GLU A 431 -1.94 -18.34 26.75
N GLU A 432 -2.45 -18.31 25.51
CA GLU A 432 -1.87 -19.09 24.41
C GLU A 432 -0.41 -18.73 24.12
N PHE A 433 -0.08 -17.42 24.13
CA PHE A 433 1.30 -16.97 23.99
C PHE A 433 2.12 -17.35 25.22
N ARG A 434 1.69 -16.97 26.43
CA ARG A 434 2.40 -17.25 27.69
C ARG A 434 2.69 -18.74 27.89
N ASP A 435 1.75 -19.61 27.52
CA ASP A 435 1.87 -21.06 27.72
C ASP A 435 2.59 -21.75 26.52
N GLY A 436 3.01 -20.98 25.51
CA GLY A 436 3.79 -21.47 24.37
C GLY A 436 2.97 -22.25 23.33
N HIS A 437 1.65 -22.10 23.33
CA HIS A 437 0.71 -22.69 22.37
C HIS A 437 0.66 -21.88 21.07
N ILE A 438 1.82 -21.78 20.43
CA ILE A 438 2.03 -20.90 19.28
C ILE A 438 2.64 -21.66 18.11
N THR A 439 2.36 -21.15 16.92
CA THR A 439 3.11 -21.50 15.71
C THR A 439 4.54 -20.98 15.87
N LYS A 440 5.52 -21.89 15.86
CA LYS A 440 6.93 -21.56 16.13
C LYS A 440 7.61 -21.01 14.89
N VAL A 441 7.55 -19.69 14.70
CA VAL A 441 8.20 -18.96 13.61
C VAL A 441 8.91 -17.70 14.13
N PRO A 442 9.92 -17.17 13.42
CA PRO A 442 10.50 -15.86 13.74
C PRO A 442 9.45 -14.75 13.71
N VAL A 443 9.60 -13.77 14.62
CA VAL A 443 8.71 -12.60 14.71
C VAL A 443 9.49 -11.29 14.77
N LEU A 444 9.01 -10.30 14.02
CA LEU A 444 9.35 -8.89 14.17
C LEU A 444 8.06 -8.16 14.52
N VAL A 445 7.99 -7.59 15.72
CA VAL A 445 6.80 -6.89 16.22
C VAL A 445 7.15 -5.45 16.56
N ASP A 446 6.25 -4.53 16.24
CA ASP A 446 6.40 -3.13 16.61
C ASP A 446 5.17 -2.60 17.36
N ARG A 447 5.37 -1.43 17.97
CA ARG A 447 4.33 -0.55 18.47
C ARG A 447 4.76 0.89 18.29
N ASN A 448 3.78 1.77 18.23
CA ASN A 448 3.96 3.20 18.34
C ASN A 448 4.01 3.60 19.83
N PHE A 449 4.53 4.79 20.11
CA PHE A 449 4.68 5.26 21.48
C PHE A 449 3.31 5.53 22.14
N ASP A 450 2.40 6.21 21.43
CA ASP A 450 1.09 6.66 21.89
C ASP A 450 -0.06 5.92 21.17
N GLU A 451 -0.11 4.59 21.28
CA GLU A 451 -1.12 3.76 20.59
C GLU A 451 -2.55 4.12 20.99
N GLY A 452 -2.78 4.33 22.29
CA GLY A 452 -4.11 4.55 22.87
C GLY A 452 -4.71 5.93 22.60
N PHE A 453 -3.89 6.91 22.20
CA PHE A 453 -4.30 8.32 22.13
C PHE A 453 -5.54 8.54 21.25
N ILE A 454 -5.57 7.99 20.04
CA ILE A 454 -6.68 8.18 19.09
C ILE A 454 -7.93 7.34 19.42
N PHE A 455 -7.81 6.43 20.39
CA PHE A 455 -8.88 5.55 20.86
C PHE A 455 -9.35 5.91 22.25
N SER A 456 -8.79 6.96 22.86
CA SER A 456 -9.22 7.44 24.16
C SER A 456 -10.32 8.49 24.03
N ASN A 457 -11.32 8.43 24.91
CA ASN A 457 -12.45 9.34 24.91
C ASN A 457 -12.05 10.71 25.49
N THR A 458 -11.69 11.66 24.64
CA THR A 458 -11.24 13.01 25.06
C THR A 458 -12.34 13.89 25.66
N SER A 459 -13.59 13.43 25.61
CA SER A 459 -14.72 14.12 26.23
C SER A 459 -14.85 13.87 27.73
N VAL A 460 -14.21 12.81 28.25
CA VAL A 460 -14.21 12.45 29.68
C VAL A 460 -13.59 13.57 30.53
N LYS A 461 -14.22 13.93 31.65
CA LYS A 461 -13.81 15.05 32.53
C LYS A 461 -13.54 14.69 34.00
N GLY A 462 -13.70 13.44 34.41
CA GLY A 462 -13.39 13.04 35.78
C GLY A 462 -13.39 11.53 36.00
N GLU A 463 -12.87 11.12 37.16
CA GLU A 463 -12.67 9.71 37.53
C GLU A 463 -13.94 8.84 37.42
N ASP A 464 -15.12 9.36 37.81
CA ASP A 464 -16.39 8.60 37.70
C ASP A 464 -16.73 8.21 36.24
N GLU A 465 -16.40 9.07 35.28
CA GLU A 465 -16.59 8.80 33.86
C GLU A 465 -15.54 7.80 33.34
N VAL A 466 -14.30 7.87 33.83
CA VAL A 466 -13.25 6.88 33.55
C VAL A 466 -13.67 5.49 34.07
N VAL A 467 -14.17 5.41 35.31
CA VAL A 467 -14.70 4.17 35.90
C VAL A 467 -15.86 3.63 35.06
N SER A 468 -16.77 4.50 34.60
CA SER A 468 -17.86 4.09 33.72
C SER A 468 -17.39 3.56 32.36
N ASP A 469 -16.37 4.17 31.75
CA ASP A 469 -15.81 3.71 30.48
C ASP A 469 -15.06 2.37 30.67
N PHE A 470 -14.37 2.20 31.81
CA PHE A 470 -13.69 0.96 32.19
C PHE A 470 -14.64 -0.20 32.46
N ALA A 471 -15.76 0.06 33.14
CA ALA A 471 -16.81 -0.93 33.33
C ALA A 471 -17.40 -1.41 31.99
N ALA A 472 -17.51 -0.54 30.98
CA ALA A 472 -17.97 -0.92 29.65
C ALA A 472 -16.87 -1.61 28.81
N LEU A 473 -15.60 -1.28 29.03
CA LEU A 473 -14.46 -1.81 28.28
C LEU A 473 -14.06 -3.21 28.75
N TRP A 474 -13.99 -3.44 30.06
CA TRP A 474 -13.52 -4.70 30.66
C TRP A 474 -14.61 -5.47 31.41
N HIS A 475 -15.87 -5.04 31.35
CA HIS A 475 -16.96 -5.60 32.18
C HIS A 475 -16.62 -5.60 33.67
N ASP A 476 -15.82 -4.61 34.10
CA ASP A 476 -15.37 -4.37 35.47
C ASP A 476 -16.51 -3.83 36.34
N SER A 477 -17.56 -4.64 36.50
CA SER A 477 -18.80 -4.25 37.18
C SER A 477 -18.61 -3.90 38.67
N ASN A 478 -17.49 -4.30 39.27
CA ASN A 478 -17.12 -4.00 40.64
C ASN A 478 -16.09 -2.84 40.76
N GLY A 479 -15.63 -2.28 39.64
CA GLY A 479 -14.70 -1.15 39.59
C GLY A 479 -13.27 -1.46 40.05
N TYR A 480 -12.91 -2.74 40.22
CA TYR A 480 -11.61 -3.12 40.77
C TYR A 480 -10.44 -2.77 39.84
N PHE A 481 -10.60 -3.04 38.55
CA PHE A 481 -9.60 -2.67 37.56
C PHE A 481 -9.50 -1.15 37.44
N ALA A 482 -10.64 -0.46 37.50
CA ALA A 482 -10.68 0.99 37.47
C ALA A 482 -9.93 1.63 38.65
N ASP A 483 -10.12 1.11 39.86
CA ASP A 483 -9.41 1.58 41.06
C ASP A 483 -7.88 1.40 40.93
N ILE A 484 -7.43 0.26 40.40
CA ILE A 484 -6.00 0.01 40.17
C ILE A 484 -5.44 0.96 39.11
N ALA A 485 -6.14 1.12 37.99
CA ALA A 485 -5.71 1.98 36.90
C ALA A 485 -5.62 3.44 37.35
N LEU A 486 -6.60 3.95 38.09
CA LEU A 486 -6.56 5.31 38.66
C LEU A 486 -5.46 5.48 39.72
N ALA A 487 -5.12 4.43 40.48
CA ALA A 487 -4.01 4.47 41.42
C ALA A 487 -2.63 4.51 40.73
N LEU A 488 -2.47 3.79 39.61
CA LEU A 488 -1.24 3.78 38.81
C LEU A 488 -1.10 5.05 37.95
N TYR A 489 -2.22 5.56 37.45
CA TYR A 489 -2.32 6.71 36.54
C TYR A 489 -3.23 7.81 37.10
N PRO A 490 -2.86 8.47 38.21
CA PRO A 490 -3.73 9.45 38.87
C PRO A 490 -3.87 10.75 38.06
N GLU A 491 -5.05 11.39 38.12
CA GLU A 491 -5.34 12.63 37.37
C GLU A 491 -4.29 13.73 37.59
N SER A 492 -3.75 13.79 38.82
CA SER A 492 -2.72 14.76 39.23
C SER A 492 -1.42 14.68 38.43
N LYS A 493 -1.14 13.54 37.77
CA LYS A 493 0.06 13.29 36.97
C LYS A 493 -0.24 13.01 35.51
N TYR A 494 -1.41 12.47 35.21
CA TYR A 494 -1.84 12.07 33.88
C TYR A 494 -3.20 12.71 33.60
N ASN A 495 -3.30 13.57 32.59
CA ASN A 495 -4.59 14.10 32.18
C ASN A 495 -5.46 12.91 31.76
N THR A 496 -6.61 12.71 32.41
CA THR A 496 -7.36 11.44 32.50
C THR A 496 -7.93 10.87 31.21
N SER A 497 -7.67 11.52 30.08
CA SER A 497 -7.95 11.03 28.74
C SER A 497 -6.81 10.19 28.13
N HIS A 498 -5.70 9.97 28.82
CA HIS A 498 -4.50 9.31 28.26
C HIS A 498 -4.25 7.97 28.94
N LEU A 499 -5.11 7.01 28.61
CA LEU A 499 -4.91 5.60 28.96
C LEU A 499 -4.02 4.95 27.91
N ASP A 500 -2.91 5.62 27.61
CA ASP A 500 -1.98 5.18 26.58
C ASP A 500 -1.41 3.79 26.90
N ASP A 501 -1.46 3.35 28.17
CA ASP A 501 -0.79 2.17 28.75
C ASP A 501 -1.62 0.88 28.97
N LEU A 502 -2.94 0.92 28.88
CA LEU A 502 -3.81 -0.17 29.33
C LEU A 502 -4.77 -0.53 28.19
N PRO A 503 -4.79 -1.71 27.53
CA PRO A 503 -4.11 -3.01 27.69
C PRO A 503 -3.36 -3.53 26.43
N VAL A 504 -3.18 -2.71 25.39
CA VAL A 504 -2.54 -3.09 24.10
C VAL A 504 -1.09 -3.57 24.31
N TYR A 505 -0.43 -3.14 25.39
CA TYR A 505 0.99 -3.41 25.64
C TYR A 505 1.33 -4.77 26.25
N GLN A 506 0.42 -5.39 26.99
CA GLN A 506 0.73 -6.64 27.69
C GLN A 506 0.90 -7.80 26.70
N LEU A 507 0.07 -7.88 25.67
CA LEU A 507 0.18 -8.96 24.68
C LEU A 507 1.37 -8.80 23.73
N LEU A 508 1.75 -7.56 23.39
CA LEU A 508 3.00 -7.27 22.67
C LEU A 508 4.23 -7.73 23.46
N LYS A 509 4.17 -7.61 24.79
CA LYS A 509 5.19 -8.15 25.68
C LYS A 509 5.30 -9.65 25.48
N GLU A 510 4.18 -10.33 25.55
CA GLU A 510 4.07 -11.79 25.54
C GLU A 510 4.32 -12.43 24.19
N ALA A 511 3.88 -11.84 23.07
CA ALA A 511 4.07 -12.45 21.76
C ALA A 511 5.56 -12.63 21.43
N ALA A 512 6.37 -11.58 21.60
CA ALA A 512 7.81 -11.67 21.39
C ALA A 512 8.51 -12.49 22.49
N GLN A 513 8.00 -12.47 23.72
CA GLN A 513 8.54 -13.25 24.82
C GLN A 513 8.34 -14.75 24.60
N ALA A 514 7.11 -15.17 24.30
CA ALA A 514 6.75 -16.54 23.98
C ALA A 514 7.59 -17.09 22.80
N VAL A 515 7.75 -16.30 21.74
CA VAL A 515 8.56 -16.65 20.57
C VAL A 515 10.03 -16.84 20.95
N ALA A 516 10.59 -15.93 21.76
CA ALA A 516 11.97 -16.03 22.24
C ALA A 516 12.17 -17.25 23.17
N GLU A 517 11.21 -17.53 24.06
CA GLU A 517 11.24 -18.66 25.00
C GLU A 517 11.19 -20.02 24.29
N VAL A 518 10.50 -20.12 23.14
CA VAL A 518 10.53 -21.34 22.30
C VAL A 518 11.74 -21.39 21.35
N GLY A 519 12.72 -20.50 21.52
CA GLY A 519 14.01 -20.49 20.82
C GLY A 519 13.98 -19.88 19.42
N MET A 520 12.90 -19.20 19.04
CA MET A 520 12.80 -18.53 17.74
C MET A 520 13.36 -17.09 17.79
N PRO A 521 13.84 -16.52 16.66
CA PRO A 521 14.18 -15.10 16.59
C PRO A 521 12.98 -14.21 16.88
N ALA A 522 13.15 -13.25 17.80
CA ALA A 522 12.16 -12.24 18.13
C ALA A 522 12.82 -10.86 18.13
N TYR A 523 12.17 -9.87 17.51
CA TYR A 523 12.65 -8.50 17.44
C TYR A 523 11.51 -7.56 17.82
N LYS A 524 11.81 -6.55 18.66
CA LYS A 524 10.82 -5.60 19.19
C LYS A 524 11.22 -4.17 18.86
N LEU A 525 10.27 -3.39 18.36
CA LEU A 525 10.42 -1.96 18.10
C LEU A 525 9.39 -1.16 18.89
N VAL A 526 9.84 -0.07 19.49
CA VAL A 526 8.99 1.04 19.93
C VAL A 526 9.31 2.23 19.04
N PHE A 527 8.35 2.61 18.20
CA PHE A 527 8.44 3.72 17.28
C PHE A 527 8.05 5.03 17.97
N ASN A 528 9.01 5.94 18.08
CA ASN A 528 8.96 7.19 18.82
C ASN A 528 9.53 8.39 18.03
N SER A 529 9.40 8.37 16.70
CA SER A 529 10.04 9.36 15.81
C SER A 529 9.02 10.31 15.16
N GLY A 530 8.58 11.33 15.90
CA GLY A 530 7.68 12.37 15.39
C GLY A 530 6.21 12.03 15.57
N TYR A 531 5.52 11.60 14.50
CA TYR A 531 4.15 11.08 14.63
C TYR A 531 4.22 9.77 15.42
N GLN A 532 3.56 9.72 16.57
CA GLN A 532 3.72 8.65 17.58
C GLN A 532 2.42 7.91 17.86
N PHE A 533 1.33 8.31 17.19
CA PHE A 533 0.02 7.71 17.36
C PHE A 533 -0.08 6.36 16.64
N HIS A 534 -1.13 5.61 16.97
CA HIS A 534 -1.47 4.39 16.25
C HIS A 534 -1.41 4.58 14.74
N SER A 535 -0.78 3.62 14.04
CA SER A 535 -0.42 3.62 12.61
C SER A 535 0.82 4.40 12.19
N ALA A 536 1.56 5.03 13.11
CA ALA A 536 2.70 5.87 12.73
C ALA A 536 3.75 5.14 11.89
N THR A 537 4.24 3.97 12.33
CA THR A 537 5.23 3.20 11.56
C THR A 537 4.73 2.85 10.16
N GLY A 538 3.43 2.54 10.00
CA GLY A 538 2.83 2.15 8.73
C GLY A 538 2.98 3.22 7.64
N TYR A 539 2.98 4.50 8.02
CA TYR A 539 3.28 5.58 7.06
C TYR A 539 4.71 5.45 6.52
N PHE A 540 5.71 5.19 7.36
CA PHE A 540 7.10 5.05 6.93
C PHE A 540 7.30 3.83 6.02
N ILE A 541 6.55 2.76 6.24
CA ILE A 541 6.67 1.50 5.49
C ILE A 541 5.95 1.60 4.14
N TYR A 542 4.65 1.85 4.12
CA TYR A 542 3.80 1.52 2.97
C TYR A 542 3.51 2.66 1.99
N SER A 543 3.86 3.90 2.30
CA SER A 543 3.44 5.02 1.46
C SER A 543 4.40 5.33 0.30
N ASN A 544 3.83 5.58 -0.87
CA ASN A 544 4.55 5.83 -2.13
C ASN A 544 5.18 7.23 -2.25
N TYR A 545 4.86 8.19 -1.36
CA TYR A 545 5.19 9.60 -1.58
C TYR A 545 5.87 10.23 -0.36
N THR A 546 7.15 9.95 -0.14
CA THR A 546 7.95 10.73 0.82
C THR A 546 8.30 12.04 0.13
N ASN A 547 7.87 13.20 0.64
CA ASN A 547 8.37 14.48 0.13
C ASN A 547 9.90 14.53 0.30
N ALA A 548 10.60 15.44 -0.39
CA ALA A 548 12.06 15.56 -0.29
C ALA A 548 12.54 15.90 1.15
N ASP A 549 11.68 16.51 1.96
CA ASP A 549 11.91 16.77 3.39
C ASP A 549 11.42 15.62 4.29
N GLY A 550 10.93 14.53 3.70
CA GLY A 550 10.34 13.38 4.34
C GLY A 550 8.84 13.48 4.64
N SER A 551 8.27 14.68 4.69
CA SER A 551 6.89 14.94 5.16
C SER A 551 5.80 14.36 4.27
N ARG A 552 4.57 14.28 4.79
CA ARG A 552 3.37 13.86 4.06
C ARG A 552 2.10 14.56 4.52
N THR A 553 1.15 14.72 3.60
CA THR A 553 -0.21 15.18 3.92
C THR A 553 -1.19 14.02 3.78
N THR A 554 -1.87 13.63 4.87
CA THR A 554 -2.99 12.67 4.82
C THR A 554 -4.18 13.24 5.57
N GLN A 555 -5.39 13.20 4.99
CA GLN A 555 -6.66 13.66 5.60
C GLN A 555 -6.53 14.91 6.51
N GLY A 556 -5.86 15.96 6.06
CA GLY A 556 -5.73 17.22 6.80
C GLY A 556 -4.60 17.30 7.84
N ALA A 557 -3.77 16.26 8.01
CA ALA A 557 -2.58 16.27 8.85
C ALA A 557 -1.30 16.31 8.01
N SER A 558 -0.41 17.27 8.31
CA SER A 558 0.98 17.27 7.84
C SER A 558 1.81 16.43 8.82
N ILE A 559 2.21 15.24 8.40
CA ILE A 559 3.13 14.36 9.11
C ILE A 559 4.54 14.87 8.78
N PRO A 560 5.29 15.45 9.75
CA PRO A 560 6.70 15.73 9.54
C PRO A 560 7.36 14.40 9.24
N GLY A 561 8.16 14.33 8.18
CA GLY A 561 8.74 13.04 7.84
C GLY A 561 10.23 13.10 7.72
N ASN A 562 10.79 11.92 7.71
CA ASN A 562 12.21 11.68 7.78
C ASN A 562 12.48 10.60 6.74
N ALA A 563 12.95 11.02 5.56
CA ALA A 563 13.17 10.11 4.43
C ALA A 563 14.21 9.04 4.79
N THR A 564 15.24 9.41 5.56
CA THR A 564 16.25 8.47 6.09
C THR A 564 15.60 7.42 6.97
N LEU A 565 14.72 7.81 7.88
CA LEU A 565 13.98 6.88 8.74
C LEU A 565 13.04 5.98 7.93
N ALA A 566 12.35 6.51 6.92
CA ALA A 566 11.51 5.71 6.03
C ALA A 566 12.32 4.64 5.30
N THR A 567 13.50 4.99 4.79
CA THR A 567 14.42 4.03 4.17
C THR A 567 14.89 2.97 5.16
N LEU A 568 15.27 3.37 6.39
CA LEU A 568 15.71 2.45 7.44
C LEU A 568 14.61 1.45 7.83
N VAL A 569 13.41 1.93 8.17
CA VAL A 569 12.30 1.07 8.60
C VAL A 569 11.90 0.10 7.49
N ARG A 570 11.81 0.56 6.23
CA ARG A 570 11.57 -0.32 5.08
C ARG A 570 12.65 -1.38 4.93
N ASN A 571 13.92 -0.98 5.06
CA ASN A 571 15.03 -1.91 4.93
C ASN A 571 14.98 -2.99 6.00
N TYR A 572 14.67 -2.67 7.27
CA TYR A 572 14.51 -3.68 8.31
C TYR A 572 13.42 -4.70 8.00
N LEU A 573 12.25 -4.24 7.51
CA LEU A 573 11.15 -5.15 7.16
C LEU A 573 11.48 -6.02 5.95
N ILE A 574 12.14 -5.45 4.93
CA ILE A 574 12.60 -6.20 3.75
C ILE A 574 13.64 -7.23 4.20
N SER A 575 14.64 -6.81 4.96
CA SER A 575 15.72 -7.65 5.48
C SER A 575 15.16 -8.83 6.30
N PHE A 576 14.22 -8.57 7.22
CA PHE A 576 13.55 -9.62 7.96
C PHE A 576 12.72 -10.56 7.06
N THR A 577 12.04 -10.03 6.05
CA THR A 577 11.28 -10.85 5.09
C THR A 577 12.19 -11.79 4.29
N LEU A 578 13.38 -11.32 3.91
CA LEU A 578 14.34 -12.09 3.13
C LEU A 578 15.13 -13.10 3.99
N PHE A 579 15.51 -12.71 5.21
CA PHE A 579 16.55 -13.38 6.01
C PHE A 579 16.11 -13.79 7.42
N GLN A 580 14.91 -13.40 7.86
CA GLN A 580 14.43 -13.59 9.24
C GLN A 580 15.28 -12.88 10.30
N ASP A 581 16.08 -11.90 9.85
CA ASP A 581 16.90 -11.01 10.66
C ASP A 581 16.83 -9.61 10.04
N PRO A 582 16.36 -8.58 10.76
CA PRO A 582 16.26 -7.23 10.23
C PRO A 582 17.63 -6.62 9.89
N ASN A 583 18.74 -7.13 10.42
CA ASN A 583 20.07 -6.49 10.30
C ASN A 583 20.89 -6.94 9.08
N THR A 584 20.40 -7.86 8.26
CA THR A 584 21.21 -8.48 7.18
C THR A 584 21.44 -7.58 5.97
N LEU A 585 20.44 -6.79 5.56
CA LEU A 585 20.60 -5.83 4.47
C LEU A 585 21.24 -4.54 4.96
N GLU A 586 22.32 -4.13 4.29
CA GLU A 586 22.92 -2.81 4.47
C GLU A 586 22.14 -1.76 3.66
N VAL A 587 22.09 -0.54 4.19
CA VAL A 587 21.57 0.64 3.47
C VAL A 587 22.76 1.50 3.10
N ASP A 588 23.01 1.66 1.80
CA ASP A 588 24.10 2.51 1.31
C ASP A 588 23.97 3.93 1.88
N ASP A 589 25.10 4.49 2.33
CA ASP A 589 25.22 5.85 2.86
C ASP A 589 24.37 6.18 4.11
N ILE A 590 23.76 5.18 4.76
CA ILE A 590 23.02 5.35 6.03
C ILE A 590 23.55 4.38 7.09
N SER A 591 24.08 4.93 8.19
CA SER A 591 24.48 4.14 9.37
C SER A 591 23.23 3.62 10.11
N ALA A 592 22.79 2.41 9.77
CA ALA A 592 21.63 1.77 10.38
C ALA A 592 21.98 1.24 11.80
N PRO A 593 21.26 1.64 12.87
CA PRO A 593 21.48 1.08 14.19
C PRO A 593 21.11 -0.40 14.23
N THR A 594 21.93 -1.24 14.87
CA THR A 594 21.60 -2.66 15.02
C THR A 594 20.32 -2.84 15.82
N TRP A 595 19.36 -3.57 15.26
CA TRP A 595 18.14 -4.01 15.93
C TRP A 595 18.46 -5.24 16.78
N PRO A 596 18.47 -5.13 18.12
CA PRO A 596 18.82 -6.25 18.98
C PRO A 596 17.76 -7.36 18.93
N LYS A 597 18.24 -8.60 19.04
CA LYS A 597 17.36 -9.76 19.24
C LYS A 597 16.83 -9.76 20.67
N TYR A 598 15.52 -9.85 20.82
CA TYR A 598 14.86 -9.92 22.12
C TYR A 598 15.11 -11.26 22.81
N SER A 599 15.33 -11.23 24.12
CA SER A 599 15.30 -12.41 25.01
C SER A 599 14.76 -12.02 26.39
N PRO A 600 14.17 -12.94 27.16
CA PRO A 600 13.77 -12.66 28.54
C PRO A 600 14.94 -12.17 29.42
N GLU A 601 16.15 -12.67 29.18
CA GLU A 601 17.36 -12.31 29.93
C GLU A 601 17.96 -10.96 29.48
N LYS A 602 17.73 -10.57 28.23
CA LYS A 602 18.10 -9.27 27.65
C LYS A 602 16.91 -8.72 26.88
N PRO A 603 15.95 -8.06 27.57
CA PRO A 603 14.72 -7.57 26.96
C PRO A 603 14.99 -6.25 26.20
N GLU A 604 16.02 -6.24 25.36
CA GLU A 604 16.40 -5.10 24.54
C GLU A 604 15.30 -4.85 23.49
N ILE A 605 14.91 -3.60 23.37
CA ILE A 605 13.90 -3.11 22.44
C ILE A 605 14.58 -2.03 21.62
N MET A 606 14.39 -2.06 20.31
CA MET A 606 14.88 -0.99 19.45
C MET A 606 14.02 0.28 19.68
N PRO A 607 14.61 1.41 20.12
CA PRO A 607 13.94 2.68 20.07
C PRO A 607 14.28 3.37 18.73
N LEU A 608 13.26 3.80 17.98
CA LEU A 608 13.45 4.61 16.76
C LEU A 608 12.71 5.94 16.82
#